data_AF-A0A9D2JS24-F1
#
_entry.id   AF-A0A9D2JS24-F1
#
_cell.length_a   1.000
_cell.length_b   1.000
_cell.length_c   1.000
_cell.angle_alpha   90.00
_cell.angle_beta   90.00
_cell.angle_gamma   90.00
#
_symmetry.space_group_name_H-M   'P 1'
#
loop_
_entity.id
_entity.type
_entity.pdbx_description
1 polymer ?
#
loop_
_entity_poly.entity_id
_entity_poly.type
_entity_poly.pdbx_seq_one_letter_code
_entity_poly.pdbx_strand_id
1 'polypeptide(L)' 'MKLTTIFCCLVLIFFGLCACLFALTGFDLLAVLSFGNPYVYRAILSLSGVAALWLTFWLVVFRPTRPLR' A
#
# COMPACT_ATOMS: atom_id res chain seq x y z
N MET A 1 3.89 11.20 13.59
CA MET A 1 2.58 11.08 12.91
C MET A 1 2.66 11.29 11.40
N LYS A 2 3.26 12.36 10.86
CA LYS A 2 3.34 12.57 9.39
C LYS A 2 4.18 11.52 8.65
N LEU A 3 5.32 11.11 9.21
CA LEU A 3 6.29 10.26 8.52
C LEU A 3 5.78 8.83 8.27
N THR A 4 5.10 8.22 9.25
CA THR A 4 4.49 6.89 9.11
C THR A 4 3.34 6.88 8.12
N THR A 5 2.52 7.93 8.09
CA THR A 5 1.41 8.09 7.14
C THR A 5 1.92 8.32 5.71
N ILE A 6 2.94 9.14 5.53
CA ILE A 6 3.60 9.34 4.22
C ILE A 6 4.18 8.02 3.72
N PHE A 7 4.86 7.26 4.59
CA PHE A 7 5.40 5.95 4.24
C PHE A 7 4.31 4.97 3.81
N CYS A 8 3.19 4.89 4.53
CA CYS A 8 2.05 4.05 4.16
C CYS A 8 1.44 4.46 2.80
N CYS A 9 1.33 5.76 2.52
CA CYS A 9 0.88 6.24 1.22
C CYS A 9 1.83 5.82 0.09
N LEU A 10 3.14 5.99 0.29
CA LEU A 10 4.15 5.59 -0.71
C LEU A 10 4.10 4.09 -1.00
N VAL A 11 3.94 3.26 0.04
CA VAL A 11 3.80 1.79 -0.11
C VAL A 11 2.56 1.45 -0.93
N LEU A 12 1.41 2.09 -0.67
CA LEU A 12 0.19 1.84 -1.44
C LEU A 12 0.28 2.32 -2.89
N ILE A 13 0.91 3.48 -3.13
CA ILE A 13 1.13 4.00 -4.50
C ILE A 13 2.04 3.04 -5.28
N PHE A 14 3.13 2.57 -4.68
CA PHE A 14 4.03 1.60 -5.29
C PHE A 14 3.29 0.30 -5.65
N PHE A 15 2.47 -0.21 -4.74
CA PHE A 15 1.64 -1.39 -5.00
C PHE A 15 0.60 -1.18 -6.10
N GLY A 16 -0.05 -0.02 -6.13
CA GLY A 16 -0.98 0.35 -7.19
C GLY A 16 -0.30 0.38 -8.56
N LEU A 17 0.93 0.92 -8.64
CA LEU A 17 1.72 0.93 -9.86
C LEU A 17 2.11 -0.49 -10.30
N CYS A 18 2.56 -1.35 -9.38
CA CYS A 18 2.84 -2.75 -9.70
C CYS A 18 1.60 -3.50 -10.20
N ALA A 19 0.44 -3.27 -9.57
CA ALA A 19 -0.83 -3.88 -9.98
C ALA A 19 -1.29 -3.37 -11.37
N CYS A 20 -1.13 -2.07 -11.65
CA CYS A 20 -1.44 -1.50 -12.96
C CYS A 20 -0.52 -2.06 -14.06
N LEU A 21 0.79 -2.18 -13.78
CA LEU A 21 1.74 -2.79 -14.71
C LEU A 21 1.38 -4.25 -15.00
N PHE A 22 1.03 -5.02 -13.97
CA PHE A 22 0.55 -6.40 -14.13
C PHE A 22 -0.72 -6.45 -14.98
N ALA A 23 -1.69 -5.57 -14.76
CA ALA A 23 -2.93 -5.53 -15.54
C ALA A 23 -2.70 -5.15 -17.01
N LEU A 24 -1.74 -4.28 -17.30
CA LEU A 24 -1.48 -3.77 -18.65
C LEU A 24 -0.55 -4.67 -19.48
N THR A 25 0.41 -5.34 -18.83
CA THR A 25 1.47 -6.10 -19.51
C THR A 25 1.43 -7.60 -19.22
N GLY A 26 0.66 -8.03 -18.22
CA GLY A 26 0.68 -9.41 -17.70
C GLY A 26 1.96 -9.76 -16.94
N PHE A 27 2.90 -8.82 -16.80
CA PHE A 27 4.19 -9.06 -16.15
C PHE A 27 4.12 -8.75 -14.66
N ASP A 28 4.32 -9.78 -13.83
CA ASP A 28 4.25 -9.64 -12.38
C ASP A 28 5.60 -9.14 -11.83
N LEU A 29 5.75 -7.82 -11.85
CA LEU A 29 6.94 -7.12 -11.34
C LEU A 29 7.22 -7.49 -9.87
N LEU A 30 6.16 -7.74 -9.10
CA LEU A 30 6.24 -8.08 -7.69
C LEU A 30 6.78 -9.50 -7.49
N ALA A 31 6.32 -10.45 -8.32
CA ALA A 31 6.85 -11.81 -8.34
C ALA A 31 8.34 -11.85 -8.72
N VAL A 32 8.75 -11.03 -9.71
CA VAL A 32 10.15 -10.90 -10.12
C VAL A 32 11.01 -10.28 -9.02
N LEU A 33 10.55 -9.22 -8.37
CA LEU A 33 11.27 -8.60 -7.25
C LEU A 33 11.42 -9.55 -6.06
N SER A 34 10.46 -10.45 -5.87
CA SER A 34 10.48 -11.48 -4.82
C SER A 34 11.31 -12.72 -5.19
N PHE A 35 12.01 -12.73 -6.33
CA PHE A 35 12.76 -13.88 -6.86
C PHE A 35 11.93 -15.18 -6.95
N GLY A 36 10.60 -15.06 -7.13
CA GLY A 36 9.68 -16.20 -7.15
C GLY A 36 9.46 -16.86 -5.79
N ASN A 37 9.93 -16.29 -4.68
CA ASN A 37 9.71 -16.86 -3.35
C ASN A 37 8.29 -16.54 -2.85
N PRO A 38 7.43 -17.56 -2.65
CA PRO A 38 6.03 -17.35 -2.29
C PRO A 38 5.84 -16.73 -0.90
N TYR A 39 6.81 -16.89 0.01
CA TYR A 39 6.74 -16.32 1.35
C TYR A 39 6.98 -14.81 1.33
N VAL A 40 7.95 -14.36 0.54
CA VAL A 40 8.28 -12.94 0.39
C VAL A 40 7.13 -12.20 -0.30
N TYR A 41 6.57 -12.79 -1.36
CA TYR A 41 5.41 -12.23 -2.06
C TYR A 41 4.22 -11.99 -1.11
N ARG A 42 3.88 -13.00 -0.28
CA ARG A 42 2.80 -12.90 0.70
C ARG A 42 3.08 -11.88 1.81
N ALA A 43 4.33 -11.79 2.27
CA ALA A 43 4.73 -10.82 3.28
C ALA A 43 4.57 -9.37 2.76
N ILE A 44 4.99 -9.10 1.52
CA ILE A 44 4.86 -7.78 0.90
C ILE A 44 3.36 -7.44 0.71
N LEU A 45 2.53 -8.39 0.27
CA LEU A 45 1.07 -8.22 0.18
C LEU A 45 0.41 -7.97 1.56
N SER A 46 0.89 -8.62 2.62
CA SER A 46 0.39 -8.35 3.97
C SER A 46 0.73 -6.92 4.42
N LEU A 47 1.88 -6.38 4.00
CA LEU A 47 2.30 -5.01 4.30
C LEU A 47 1.37 -3.98 3.66
N SER A 48 0.91 -4.21 2.42
CA SER A 48 -0.03 -3.30 1.75
C SER A 48 -1.40 -3.29 2.43
N GLY A 49 -1.87 -4.44 2.92
CA GLY A 49 -3.10 -4.53 3.72
C GLY A 49 -3.00 -3.75 5.04
N VAL A 50 -1.90 -3.87 5.77
CA VAL A 50 -1.67 -3.12 7.02
C VAL A 50 -1.58 -1.61 6.74
N ALA A 51 -0.89 -1.20 5.67
CA ALA A 51 -0.79 0.19 5.26
C ALA A 51 -2.16 0.81 4.90
N ALA A 52 -3.02 0.05 4.21
CA ALA A 52 -4.39 0.47 3.90
C ALA A 52 -5.24 0.65 5.17
N LEU A 53 -5.25 -0.35 6.06
CA LEU A 53 -6.00 -0.29 7.32
C LEU A 53 -5.54 0.89 8.19
N TRP A 54 -4.24 1.13 8.26
CA TRP A 54 -3.68 2.26 8.98
C TRP A 54 -4.21 3.60 8.44
N LEU A 55 -4.18 3.80 7.11
CA LEU A 55 -4.69 5.02 6.49
C LEU A 55 -6.20 5.19 6.66
N THR A 56 -6.98 4.12 6.51
CA THR A 56 -8.43 4.15 6.73
C THR A 56 -8.77 4.49 8.18
N PHE A 57 -8.06 3.90 9.15
CA PHE A 57 -8.23 4.25 10.56
C PHE A 57 -8.00 5.74 10.81
N TRP A 58 -6.92 6.29 10.25
CA TRP A 58 -6.63 7.72 10.39
C TRP A 58 -7.70 8.61 9.76
N LEU A 59 -8.22 8.25 8.58
CA LEU A 59 -9.32 8.98 7.94
C LEU A 59 -10.61 8.95 8.77
N VAL A 60 -10.92 7.80 9.38
CA VAL A 60 -12.13 7.62 10.20
C VAL A 60 -12.02 8.35 11.55
N VAL A 61 -10.87 8.26 12.21
CA VAL A 61 -10.65 8.86 13.54
C VAL A 61 -10.50 10.37 13.47
N PHE A 62 -9.70 10.87 12.53
CA PHE A 62 -9.36 12.29 12.47
C PHE A 62 -10.25 13.10 11.53
N ARG A 63 -11.27 12.47 10.91
CA ARG A 63 -12.24 13.03 9.95
C ARG A 63 -11.90 14.48 9.53
N PRO A 64 -11.20 14.67 8.40
CA PRO A 64 -10.71 15.99 7.99
C PRO A 64 -11.84 16.99 7.67
N THR A 65 -13.11 16.57 7.77
CA THR A 65 -14.31 17.39 7.50
C THR A 65 -14.90 18.06 8.73
N ARG A 66 -14.30 17.94 9.92
CA ARG A 66 -14.70 18.84 11.03
C ARG A 66 -14.13 20.22 10.72
N PRO A 67 -14.97 21.25 10.49
CA PRO A 67 -14.47 22.62 10.37
C PRO A 67 -13.71 22.94 11.67
N LEU A 68 -12.50 23.50 11.53
CA LEU A 68 -11.80 24.13 12.64
C LEU A 68 -12.73 25.22 13.19
N ARG A 69 -13.36 24.96 14.33
CA ARG A 69 -14.17 25.92 15.06
C ARG A 69 -13.78 25.90 16.52
#